data_AF-A0A8S3BTN0-F1
#
_entry.id   AF-A0A8S3BTN0-F1
#
_cell.length_a   1.000
_cell.length_b   1.000
_cell.length_c   1.000
_cell.angle_alpha   90.00
_cell.angle_beta   90.00
_cell.angle_gamma   90.00
#
_symmetry.space_group_name_H-M   'P 1'
#
loop_
_entity.id
_entity.type
_entity.pdbx_description
1 polymer ?
#
loop_
_entity_poly.entity_id
_entity_poly.type
_entity_poly.pdbx_seq_one_letter_code
_entity_poly.pdbx_strand_id
1 'polypeptide(L)' 'MTSTSANIPQTKRKEIYKYEAPWMVYAMNWSIRPDKRFRLALGSFVEEYNNKVQIVSLD' A
#
# COMPACT_ATOMS: atom_id res chain seq x y z
N MET A 1 36.50 -28.05 -13.44
CA MET A 1 35.87 -27.42 -12.25
C MET A 1 34.78 -26.47 -12.76
N THR A 2 33.57 -26.99 -12.95
CA THR A 2 32.40 -26.22 -13.42
C THR A 2 31.74 -25.57 -12.22
N SER A 3 31.79 -24.24 -12.14
CA SER A 3 31.12 -23.44 -11.11
C SER A 3 29.60 -23.49 -11.31
N THR A 4 28.90 -24.25 -10.47
CA THR A 4 27.44 -24.22 -10.35
C THR A 4 27.03 -22.86 -9.80
N SER A 5 26.47 -21.98 -10.64
CA SER A 5 25.81 -20.76 -10.20
C SER A 5 24.60 -21.14 -9.35
N ALA A 6 24.75 -21.05 -8.03
CA ALA A 6 23.67 -21.25 -7.09
C ALA A 6 22.55 -20.24 -7.40
N ASN A 7 21.36 -20.76 -7.73
CA ASN A 7 20.15 -19.99 -7.88
C ASN A 7 19.71 -19.50 -6.49
N ILE A 8 20.30 -18.39 -6.04
CA ILE A 8 19.90 -17.72 -4.80
C ILE A 8 18.50 -17.17 -5.08
N PRO A 9 17.44 -17.62 -4.37
CA PRO A 9 16.13 -17.02 -4.54
C PRO A 9 16.27 -15.54 -4.22
N GLN A 10 16.05 -14.68 -5.21
CA GLN A 10 15.98 -13.24 -5.02
C GLN A 10 14.94 -12.99 -3.93
N THR A 11 15.43 -12.74 -2.71
CA THR A 11 14.62 -12.28 -1.59
C THR A 11 13.85 -11.08 -2.09
N LYS A 12 12.53 -11.22 -2.28
CA LYS A 12 11.64 -10.15 -2.69
C LYS A 12 11.98 -8.92 -1.86
N ARG A 13 12.60 -7.93 -2.50
CA ARG A 13 13.09 -6.74 -1.82
C ARG A 13 11.86 -6.08 -1.22
N LYS A 14 11.86 -5.84 0.10
CA LYS A 14 10.76 -5.13 0.75
C LYS A 14 10.78 -3.71 0.19
N GLU A 15 9.83 -3.39 -0.68
CA GLU A 15 9.63 -2.05 -1.20
C GLU A 15 8.74 -1.28 -0.24
N ILE A 16 9.25 -0.15 0.24
CA ILE A 16 8.50 0.76 1.12
C ILE A 16 7.97 1.88 0.24
N TYR A 17 6.65 1.98 0.14
CA TYR A 17 5.98 3.05 -0.58
C TYR A 17 5.48 4.09 0.42
N LYS A 18 5.65 5.37 0.08
CA LYS A 18 5.17 6.50 0.87
C LYS A 18 4.09 7.23 0.09
N TYR A 19 2.95 7.45 0.73
CA TYR A 19 1.87 8.27 0.23
C TYR A 19 1.54 9.34 1.27
N GLU A 20 1.50 10.61 0.85
CA GLU A 20 1.13 11.74 1.70
C GLU A 20 -0.24 12.25 1.27
N ALA A 21 -1.23 12.12 2.15
CA ALA A 21 -2.56 12.70 1.93
C ALA A 21 -2.51 14.21 2.23
N PRO A 22 -3.22 15.06 1.46
CA PRO A 22 -3.26 16.50 1.73
C PRO A 22 -4.20 16.88 2.89
N TRP A 23 -4.86 15.90 3.49
CA TRP A 23 -5.72 16.04 4.69
C TRP A 23 -5.24 15.11 5.80
N MET A 24 -5.64 15.40 7.04
CA MET A 24 -5.35 14.52 8.18
C MET A 24 -6.07 13.18 8.00
N VAL A 25 -5.31 12.09 8.05
CA VAL A 25 -5.84 10.73 8.01
C VAL A 25 -6.26 10.33 9.41
N TYR A 26 -7.53 9.96 9.57
CA TYR A 26 -8.08 9.48 10.83
C TYR A 26 -8.21 7.95 10.85
N ALA A 27 -8.64 7.37 9.73
CA ALA A 27 -8.84 5.94 9.60
C ALA A 27 -8.19 5.41 8.31
N MET A 28 -7.67 4.19 8.38
CA MET A 28 -7.16 3.47 7.22
C MET A 28 -7.47 1.98 7.30
N ASN A 29 -7.77 1.35 6.18
CA ASN A 29 -7.97 -0.10 6.12
C ASN A 29 -7.64 -0.68 4.74
N TRP A 30 -7.15 -1.92 4.72
CA TRP A 30 -6.88 -2.66 3.50
C TRP A 30 -8.17 -3.19 2.87
N SER A 31 -8.23 -3.14 1.54
CA SER A 31 -9.30 -3.76 0.77
C SER A 31 -9.20 -5.28 0.86
N ILE A 32 -10.23 -5.93 1.41
CA ILE A 32 -10.34 -7.39 1.45
C ILE A 32 -10.99 -7.86 0.16
N ARG A 33 -10.25 -7.78 -0.96
CA ARG A 33 -10.70 -8.34 -2.24
C ARG A 33 -9.62 -9.20 -2.88
N PRO A 34 -9.98 -10.36 -3.45
CA PRO A 34 -9.02 -11.24 -4.12
C PRO A 34 -8.61 -10.74 -5.51
N ASP A 35 -9.41 -9.86 -6.13
CA ASP A 35 -9.21 -9.34 -7.48
C ASP A 35 -8.15 -8.24 -7.56
N LYS A 36 -8.00 -7.43 -6.51
CA LYS A 36 -7.09 -6.27 -6.47
C LYS A 36 -6.19 -6.34 -5.24
N ARG A 37 -4.87 -6.41 -5.48
CA ARG A 37 -3.86 -6.40 -4.42
C ARG A 37 -3.51 -4.96 -4.01
N PHE A 38 -2.89 -4.81 -2.84
CA PHE A 38 -2.27 -3.56 -2.37
C PHE A 38 -3.14 -2.31 -2.44
N ARG A 39 -4.42 -2.44 -2.08
CA ARG A 39 -5.38 -1.35 -2.09
C ARG A 39 -5.71 -0.92 -0.67
N LEU A 40 -5.38 0.31 -0.32
CA LEU A 40 -5.58 0.91 1.00
C LEU A 40 -6.62 2.04 0.90
N ALA A 41 -7.67 1.95 1.71
CA ALA A 41 -8.61 3.04 1.90
C ALA A 41 -8.12 3.95 3.03
N LEU A 42 -8.17 5.25 2.80
CA LEU A 42 -7.81 6.31 3.74
C LEU A 42 -9.03 7.22 3.92
N GLY A 43 -9.34 7.56 5.16
CA GLY A 43 -10.43 8.46 5.52
C GLY A 43 -9.93 9.59 6.41
N SER A 44 -10.33 10.82 6.09
CA SER A 44 -10.21 11.93 7.03
C SER A 44 -11.37 11.94 8.00
N PHE A 45 -11.13 12.50 9.18
CA PHE A 45 -12.17 12.97 10.06
C PHE A 45 -11.88 14.42 10.40
N VAL A 46 -12.76 15.30 9.95
CA VAL A 46 -12.82 16.72 10.29
C VAL A 46 -14.16 16.90 10.99
N GLU A 47 -14.18 17.59 12.12
CA GLU A 47 -15.41 17.86 12.88
C GLU A 47 -16.38 18.76 12.09
N GLU A 48 -15.85 19.50 11.14
CA GLU A 48 -16.58 20.28 10.15
C GLU A 48 -17.06 19.40 8.97
N TYR A 49 -17.94 19.95 8.12
CA TYR A 49 -18.40 19.25 6.92
C TYR A 49 -17.25 18.96 5.94
N ASN A 50 -17.44 17.95 5.08
CA ASN A 50 -16.58 17.59 3.93
C ASN A 50 -15.42 16.61 4.20
N ASN A 51 -15.69 15.56 4.99
CA ASN A 51 -14.79 14.42 5.13
C ASN A 51 -14.39 13.83 3.76
N LYS A 52 -13.11 13.47 3.63
CA LYS A 52 -12.51 12.91 2.43
C LYS A 52 -12.26 11.42 2.61
N VAL A 53 -12.67 10.64 1.62
CA VAL A 53 -12.35 9.21 1.53
C VAL A 53 -11.65 8.98 0.21
N GLN A 54 -10.46 8.40 0.26
CA GLN A 54 -9.64 8.09 -0.92
C GLN A 54 -9.13 6.67 -0.85
N ILE A 55 -8.94 6.08 -2.03
CA ILE A 55 -8.34 4.76 -2.17
C ILE A 55 -7.04 4.90 -2.93
N VAL A 56 -5.98 4.38 -2.32
CA VAL A 56 -4.64 4.30 -2.92
C VAL A 56 -4.40 2.83 -3.29
N SER A 57 -3.92 2.58 -4.50
CA SER A 57 -3.57 1.24 -4.97
C SER A 57 -2.26 1.26 -5.74
N LEU A 58 -1.55 0.14 -5.66
CA LEU A 58 -0.42 -0.18 -6.52
C LEU A 58 -0.94 -1.18 -7.56
N ASP A 59 -0.91 -0.81 -8.84
CA ASP A 59 -1.15 -1.74 -9.97
C ASP A 59 0.10 -2.59 -10.24
#